data_AF-A0A7S1A488-F1
#
_entry.id   AF-A0A7S1A488-F1
#
_cell.length_a   1.000
_cell.length_b   1.000
_cell.length_c   1.000
_cell.angle_alpha   90.00
_cell.angle_beta   90.00
_cell.angle_gamma   90.00
#
_symmetry.space_group_name_H-M   'P 1'
#
loop_
_entity.id
_entity.type
_entity.pdbx_description
1 polymer ?
#
loop_
_entity_poly.entity_id
_entity_poly.type
_entity_poly.pdbx_seq_one_letter_code
_entity_poly.pdbx_strand_id
1 'polypeptide(L)'
;MAGEIQWEWTDKTLLTAASPFRRSRKGNALQTTHNLKEHKHKGQDYPVTIHVHDEPEKPETSFQFPDVGSVIVALEVRVMHETRALHMVSINSALESTSLTVDNLQAMLDQSADSIDGAVTSAEDVSRVYGDAERAFIEATQLARDAQKIADELQNVLEGAHTDTIARDGLLLDKTIRDAKATIRDAQKVAADAKVIMDDMQSAGSKLTKFIKLLTG
;
A
#
# COMPACT_ATOMS: atom_id res chain seq x y z
N MET A 1 -32.15 -15.61 -7.43
CA MET A 1 -33.10 -15.98 -6.37
C MET A 1 -33.66 -17.35 -6.69
N ALA A 2 -33.75 -18.26 -5.73
CA ALA A 2 -34.34 -19.57 -5.96
C ALA A 2 -35.87 -19.41 -6.02
N GLY A 3 -36.48 -19.79 -7.14
CA GLY A 3 -37.92 -19.72 -7.33
C GLY A 3 -38.71 -20.57 -6.33
N GLU A 4 -39.94 -20.15 -6.04
CA GLU A 4 -40.86 -20.94 -5.22
C GLU A 4 -41.44 -22.08 -6.06
N ILE A 5 -41.54 -23.26 -5.46
CA ILE A 5 -42.07 -24.47 -6.08
C ILE A 5 -43.35 -24.88 -5.35
N GLN A 6 -44.36 -25.21 -6.13
CA GLN A 6 -45.61 -25.78 -5.68
C GLN A 6 -45.87 -27.07 -6.46
N TRP A 7 -46.53 -28.05 -5.87
CA TRP A 7 -46.81 -29.31 -6.56
C TRP A 7 -48.27 -29.74 -6.36
N GLU A 8 -48.82 -30.44 -7.34
CA GLU A 8 -50.18 -31.01 -7.30
C GLU A 8 -50.21 -32.42 -7.88
N TRP A 9 -51.08 -33.28 -7.34
CA TRP A 9 -51.34 -34.59 -7.91
C TRP A 9 -52.08 -34.46 -9.23
N THR A 10 -51.60 -35.11 -10.28
CA THR A 10 -52.21 -35.05 -11.62
C THR A 10 -53.27 -36.15 -11.84
N ASP A 11 -53.42 -37.09 -10.89
CA ASP A 11 -54.41 -38.17 -11.00
C ASP A 11 -55.84 -37.63 -10.95
N LYS A 12 -56.62 -37.95 -11.99
CA LYS A 12 -57.97 -37.49 -12.27
C LYS A 12 -59.07 -38.36 -11.65
N THR A 13 -58.77 -39.15 -10.63
CA THR A 13 -59.83 -39.87 -9.91
C THR A 13 -60.82 -38.89 -9.26
N LEU A 14 -62.11 -39.26 -9.20
CA LEU A 14 -63.20 -38.41 -8.69
C LEU A 14 -62.96 -37.93 -7.23
N LEU A 15 -62.10 -38.62 -6.48
CA LEU A 15 -61.70 -38.27 -5.12
C LEU A 15 -60.67 -37.12 -5.06
N THR A 16 -59.74 -37.03 -6.02
CA THR A 16 -58.80 -35.90 -6.13
C THR A 16 -59.53 -34.61 -6.53
N ALA A 17 -60.62 -34.73 -7.29
CA ALA A 17 -61.40 -33.59 -7.76
C ALA A 17 -62.09 -32.81 -6.62
N ALA A 18 -62.42 -33.49 -5.51
CA ALA A 18 -63.11 -32.91 -4.36
C ALA A 18 -62.18 -32.46 -3.21
N SER A 19 -60.86 -32.66 -3.33
CA SER A 19 -59.92 -32.31 -2.26
C SER A 19 -59.66 -30.79 -2.21
N PRO A 20 -59.86 -30.11 -1.06
CA PRO A 20 -59.54 -28.69 -0.90
C PRO A 20 -58.03 -28.39 -0.87
N PHE A 21 -57.17 -29.42 -0.86
CA PHE A 21 -55.71 -29.32 -0.83
C PHE A 21 -55.07 -29.82 -2.14
N ARG A 22 -55.58 -29.37 -3.29
CA ARG A 22 -55.06 -29.79 -4.61
C ARG A 22 -53.59 -29.47 -4.82
N ARG A 23 -53.14 -28.32 -4.30
CA ARG A 23 -51.77 -27.85 -4.42
C ARG A 23 -51.09 -27.80 -3.06
N SER A 24 -49.81 -28.12 -3.03
CA SER A 24 -48.96 -27.97 -1.85
C SER A 24 -48.86 -26.50 -1.44
N ARG A 25 -48.28 -26.23 -0.27
CA ARG A 25 -47.75 -24.88 0.00
C ARG A 25 -46.56 -24.61 -0.92
N LYS A 26 -46.36 -23.34 -1.27
CA LYS A 26 -45.15 -22.89 -1.95
C LYS A 26 -43.95 -23.08 -1.02
N GLY A 27 -42.86 -23.61 -1.54
CA GLY A 27 -41.61 -23.82 -0.82
C GLY A 27 -40.44 -23.90 -1.79
N ASN A 28 -39.22 -23.82 -1.28
CA ASN A 28 -38.05 -23.95 -2.15
C ASN A 28 -37.87 -25.40 -2.66
N ALA A 29 -36.95 -25.59 -3.61
CA ALA A 29 -36.69 -26.89 -4.20
C ALA A 29 -36.30 -27.97 -3.17
N LEU A 30 -35.51 -27.61 -2.15
CA LEU A 30 -35.09 -28.54 -1.10
C LEU A 30 -36.28 -29.02 -0.24
N GLN A 31 -37.12 -28.09 0.19
CA GLN A 31 -38.30 -28.37 1.01
C GLN A 31 -39.33 -29.17 0.23
N THR A 32 -39.55 -28.83 -1.03
CA THR A 32 -40.45 -29.58 -1.93
C THR A 32 -39.92 -30.99 -2.20
N THR A 33 -38.61 -31.15 -2.38
CA THR A 33 -37.96 -32.47 -2.51
C THR A 33 -38.18 -33.31 -1.24
N HIS A 34 -37.99 -32.71 -0.07
CA HIS A 34 -38.19 -33.40 1.20
C HIS A 34 -39.65 -33.86 1.37
N ASN A 35 -40.61 -32.98 1.11
CA ASN A 35 -42.04 -33.30 1.18
C ASN A 35 -42.40 -34.46 0.23
N LEU A 36 -41.94 -34.42 -1.02
CA LEU A 36 -42.21 -35.48 -1.99
C LEU A 36 -41.53 -36.80 -1.62
N LYS A 37 -40.33 -36.75 -1.03
CA LYS A 37 -39.69 -37.95 -0.46
C LYS A 37 -40.56 -38.58 0.63
N GLU A 38 -41.15 -37.80 1.53
CA GLU A 38 -42.06 -38.35 2.56
C GLU A 38 -43.28 -39.04 1.93
N HIS A 39 -43.87 -38.45 0.89
CA HIS A 39 -44.99 -39.07 0.17
C HIS A 39 -44.57 -40.38 -0.52
N LYS A 40 -43.40 -40.40 -1.17
CA LYS A 40 -42.84 -41.61 -1.77
C LYS A 40 -42.59 -42.71 -0.73
N HIS A 41 -42.08 -42.38 0.46
CA HIS A 41 -41.89 -43.34 1.55
C HIS A 41 -43.21 -43.94 2.06
N LYS A 42 -44.32 -43.20 1.94
CA LYS A 42 -45.68 -43.66 2.25
C LYS A 42 -46.31 -44.48 1.11
N GLY A 43 -45.54 -44.82 0.07
CA GLY A 43 -46.00 -45.58 -1.10
C GLY A 43 -46.81 -44.77 -2.11
N GLN A 44 -46.77 -43.45 -2.05
CA GLN A 44 -47.51 -42.56 -2.95
C GLN A 44 -46.58 -42.11 -4.07
N ASP A 45 -46.60 -42.84 -5.19
CA ASP A 45 -45.76 -42.58 -6.38
C ASP A 45 -46.62 -42.25 -7.61
N TYR A 46 -47.56 -41.32 -7.43
CA TYR A 46 -48.51 -40.92 -8.46
C TYR A 46 -47.92 -39.85 -9.39
N PRO A 47 -48.54 -39.64 -10.58
CA PRO A 47 -48.21 -38.51 -11.43
C PRO A 47 -48.37 -37.17 -10.69
N VAL A 48 -47.41 -36.26 -10.89
CA VAL A 48 -47.35 -34.96 -10.23
C VAL A 48 -47.06 -33.86 -11.24
N THR A 49 -47.76 -32.74 -11.09
CA THR A 49 -47.43 -31.49 -11.77
C THR A 49 -46.64 -30.59 -10.81
N ILE A 50 -45.52 -30.06 -11.28
CA ILE A 50 -44.68 -29.09 -10.57
C ILE A 50 -44.90 -27.72 -11.19
N HIS A 51 -45.20 -26.75 -10.33
CA HIS A 51 -45.37 -25.35 -10.65
C HIS A 51 -44.17 -24.59 -10.11
N VAL A 52 -43.49 -23.86 -10.99
CA VAL A 52 -42.30 -23.06 -10.68
C VAL A 52 -42.65 -21.58 -10.81
N HIS A 53 -42.37 -20.85 -9.74
CA HIS A 53 -42.56 -19.40 -9.61
C HIS A 53 -41.18 -18.74 -9.41
N ASP A 54 -40.45 -18.49 -10.49
CA ASP A 54 -39.09 -17.95 -10.41
C ASP A 54 -39.05 -16.44 -10.13
N GLU A 55 -39.99 -15.66 -10.68
CA GLU A 55 -40.09 -14.21 -10.48
C GLU A 55 -41.57 -13.79 -10.39
N PRO A 56 -41.92 -12.77 -9.57
CA PRO A 56 -43.30 -12.34 -9.39
C PRO A 56 -43.96 -11.78 -10.66
N GLU A 57 -43.16 -11.32 -11.62
CA GLU A 57 -43.63 -10.77 -12.90
C GLU A 57 -43.63 -11.79 -14.04
N LYS A 58 -43.02 -12.97 -13.84
CA LYS A 58 -42.99 -14.02 -14.86
C LYS A 58 -44.16 -14.98 -14.69
N PRO A 59 -44.75 -15.47 -15.80
CA PRO A 59 -45.78 -16.49 -15.73
C PRO A 59 -45.23 -17.76 -15.09
N GLU A 60 -46.08 -18.40 -14.29
CA GLU A 60 -45.80 -19.70 -13.68
C GLU A 60 -45.48 -20.73 -14.77
N THR A 61 -44.40 -21.48 -14.59
CA THR A 61 -44.03 -22.57 -15.49
C THR A 61 -44.41 -23.91 -14.87
N SER A 62 -45.17 -24.73 -15.60
CA SER A 62 -45.67 -26.02 -15.11
C SER A 62 -45.05 -27.19 -15.86
N PHE A 63 -44.63 -28.22 -15.12
CA PHE A 63 -44.01 -29.44 -15.65
C PHE A 63 -44.73 -30.66 -15.10
N GLN A 64 -45.17 -31.56 -15.99
CA GLN A 64 -45.78 -32.83 -15.57
C GLN A 64 -44.74 -33.93 -15.52
N PHE A 65 -44.83 -34.76 -14.48
CA PHE A 65 -43.98 -35.90 -14.27
C PHE A 65 -44.83 -37.16 -14.08
N PRO A 66 -44.36 -38.32 -14.59
CA PRO A 66 -45.11 -39.57 -14.56
C PRO A 66 -45.24 -40.16 -13.15
N ASP A 67 -44.30 -39.84 -12.25
CA ASP A 67 -44.25 -40.37 -10.89
C ASP A 67 -43.45 -39.42 -9.97
N VAL A 68 -43.56 -39.62 -8.65
CA VAL A 68 -42.89 -38.81 -7.63
C VAL A 68 -41.38 -39.01 -7.66
N GLY A 69 -40.92 -40.22 -7.98
CA GLY A 69 -39.49 -40.51 -8.20
C GLY A 69 -38.83 -39.63 -9.24
N SER A 70 -39.46 -39.51 -10.41
CA SER A 70 -39.00 -38.69 -11.52
C SER A 70 -38.92 -37.20 -11.13
N VAL A 71 -39.90 -36.70 -10.36
CA VAL A 71 -39.87 -35.33 -9.82
C VAL A 71 -38.70 -35.14 -8.86
N ILE A 72 -38.51 -36.07 -7.92
CA ILE A 72 -37.44 -35.96 -6.91
C ILE A 72 -36.08 -35.82 -7.59
N VAL A 73 -35.77 -36.64 -8.61
CA VAL A 73 -34.51 -36.55 -9.35
C VAL A 73 -34.34 -35.18 -10.01
N ALA A 74 -35.38 -34.66 -10.67
CA ALA A 74 -35.33 -33.36 -11.31
C ALA A 74 -35.13 -32.21 -10.30
N LEU A 75 -35.78 -32.29 -9.14
CA LEU A 75 -35.62 -31.30 -8.07
C LEU A 75 -34.25 -31.39 -7.39
N GLU A 76 -33.69 -32.59 -7.20
CA GLU A 76 -32.33 -32.76 -6.66
C GLU A 76 -31.27 -32.15 -7.59
N VAL A 77 -31.40 -32.35 -8.90
CA VAL A 77 -30.55 -31.68 -9.90
C VAL A 77 -30.68 -30.17 -9.80
N ARG A 78 -31.91 -29.64 -9.69
CA ARG A 78 -32.15 -28.21 -9.49
C ARG A 78 -31.49 -27.67 -8.22
N VAL A 79 -31.67 -28.34 -7.08
CA VAL A 79 -31.05 -27.96 -5.79
C VAL A 79 -29.53 -27.90 -5.95
N MET A 80 -28.92 -28.92 -6.57
CA MET A 80 -27.48 -28.94 -6.82
C MET A 80 -27.02 -27.73 -7.65
N HIS A 81 -27.75 -27.38 -8.71
CA HIS A 81 -27.43 -26.20 -9.54
C HIS A 81 -27.59 -24.88 -8.78
N GLU A 82 -28.65 -24.74 -7.98
CA GLU A 82 -28.88 -23.55 -7.16
C GLU A 82 -27.78 -23.39 -6.09
N THR A 83 -27.40 -24.47 -5.41
CA THR A 83 -26.28 -24.44 -4.45
C THR A 83 -24.96 -24.07 -5.13
N ARG A 84 -24.67 -24.64 -6.31
CA ARG A 84 -23.45 -24.31 -7.06
C ARG A 84 -23.44 -22.85 -7.52
N ALA A 85 -24.58 -22.31 -7.94
CA ALA A 85 -24.71 -20.91 -8.32
C ALA A 85 -24.42 -19.98 -7.13
N LEU A 86 -24.97 -20.30 -5.95
CA LEU A 86 -24.68 -19.54 -4.71
C LEU A 86 -23.20 -19.61 -4.34
N HIS A 87 -22.57 -20.79 -4.43
CA HIS A 87 -21.13 -20.93 -4.21
C HIS A 87 -20.32 -20.09 -5.20
N MET A 88 -20.69 -20.06 -6.49
CA MET A 88 -20.02 -19.23 -7.48
C MET A 88 -20.13 -17.73 -7.18
N VAL A 89 -21.30 -17.27 -6.74
CA VAL A 89 -21.47 -15.87 -6.30
C VAL A 89 -20.55 -15.56 -5.11
N SER A 90 -20.47 -16.46 -4.12
CA SER A 90 -19.57 -16.28 -2.98
C SER A 90 -18.09 -16.27 -3.40
N ILE A 91 -17.70 -17.13 -4.35
CA ILE A 91 -16.33 -17.18 -4.88
C ILE A 91 -16.00 -15.89 -5.63
N ASN A 92 -16.92 -15.40 -6.47
CA ASN A 92 -16.72 -14.15 -7.20
C ASN A 92 -16.55 -12.96 -6.26
N SER A 93 -17.38 -12.86 -5.22
CA SER A 93 -17.25 -11.82 -4.20
C SER A 93 -15.92 -11.91 -3.44
N ALA A 94 -15.45 -13.12 -3.11
CA ALA A 94 -14.15 -13.32 -2.49
C ALA A 94 -12.99 -12.95 -3.45
N LEU A 95 -13.13 -13.26 -4.74
CA LEU A 95 -12.15 -12.92 -5.77
C LEU A 95 -12.04 -11.41 -5.96
N GLU A 96 -13.17 -10.70 -6.03
CA GLU A 96 -13.21 -9.23 -6.10
C GLU A 96 -12.55 -8.60 -4.87
N SER A 97 -12.88 -9.08 -3.67
CA SER A 97 -12.23 -8.61 -2.44
C SER A 97 -10.72 -8.87 -2.45
N THR A 98 -10.29 -10.02 -2.99
CA THR A 98 -8.86 -10.35 -3.10
C THR A 98 -8.17 -9.47 -4.12
N SER A 99 -8.80 -9.20 -5.27
CA SER A 99 -8.29 -8.28 -6.29
C SER A 99 -8.04 -6.90 -5.71
N LEU A 100 -9.03 -6.33 -5.00
CA LEU A 100 -8.88 -5.05 -4.32
C LEU A 100 -7.73 -5.05 -3.30
N THR A 101 -7.55 -6.17 -2.59
CA THR A 101 -6.44 -6.32 -1.63
C THR A 101 -5.09 -6.30 -2.34
N VAL A 102 -4.98 -7.00 -3.48
CA VAL A 102 -3.76 -7.01 -4.31
C VAL A 102 -3.48 -5.62 -4.87
N ASP A 103 -4.48 -4.91 -5.37
CA ASP A 103 -4.33 -3.55 -5.91
C ASP A 103 -3.83 -2.58 -4.83
N ASN A 104 -4.39 -2.67 -3.62
CA ASN A 104 -3.93 -1.86 -2.48
C ASN A 104 -2.49 -2.20 -2.07
N LEU A 105 -2.12 -3.49 -2.04
CA LEU A 105 -0.76 -3.93 -1.74
C LEU A 105 0.23 -3.42 -2.79
N GLN A 106 -0.15 -3.42 -4.07
CA GLN A 106 0.66 -2.88 -5.15
C GLN A 106 0.89 -1.37 -4.96
N ALA A 107 -0.17 -0.61 -4.67
CA ALA A 107 -0.04 0.82 -4.42
C ALA A 107 0.86 1.14 -3.21
N MET A 108 0.76 0.33 -2.14
CA MET A 108 1.64 0.44 -0.98
C MET A 108 3.10 0.12 -1.31
N LEU A 109 3.33 -0.87 -2.18
CA LEU A 109 4.67 -1.23 -2.63
C LEU A 109 5.30 -0.09 -3.46
N ASP A 110 4.55 0.50 -4.39
CA ASP A 110 5.01 1.61 -5.21
C ASP A 110 5.36 2.83 -4.34
N GLN A 111 4.51 3.17 -3.36
CA GLN A 111 4.79 4.25 -2.41
C GLN A 111 6.04 3.98 -1.56
N SER A 112 6.27 2.73 -1.17
CA SER A 112 7.47 2.32 -0.43
C SER A 112 8.73 2.48 -1.29
N ALA A 113 8.66 2.10 -2.57
CA ALA A 113 9.77 2.28 -3.51
C ALA A 113 10.14 3.76 -3.68
N ASP A 114 9.17 4.64 -3.87
CA ASP A 114 9.39 6.09 -3.94
C ASP A 114 10.03 6.65 -2.66
N SER A 115 9.59 6.15 -1.50
CA SER A 115 10.14 6.57 -0.20
C SER A 115 11.60 6.15 -0.02
N ILE A 116 11.97 4.97 -0.52
CA ILE A 116 13.35 4.47 -0.49
C ILE A 116 14.23 5.30 -1.43
N ASP A 117 13.77 5.59 -2.65
CA ASP A 117 14.51 6.40 -3.62
C ASP A 117 14.81 7.81 -3.10
N GLY A 118 13.81 8.45 -2.48
CA GLY A 118 13.99 9.74 -1.81
C GLY A 118 14.98 9.69 -0.64
N ALA A 119 15.00 8.59 0.13
CA ALA A 119 15.95 8.41 1.22
C ALA A 119 17.39 8.21 0.72
N VAL A 120 17.58 7.49 -0.39
CA VAL A 120 18.88 7.29 -1.04
C VAL A 120 19.42 8.64 -1.54
N THR A 121 18.60 9.39 -2.29
CA THR A 121 18.97 10.74 -2.77
C THR A 121 19.37 11.65 -1.62
N SER A 122 18.61 11.65 -0.52
CA SER A 122 18.92 12.46 0.67
C SER A 122 20.26 12.06 1.32
N ALA A 123 20.59 10.76 1.33
CA ALA A 123 21.86 10.28 1.89
C ALA A 123 23.06 10.69 1.03
N GLU A 124 22.92 10.67 -0.29
CA GLU A 124 23.95 11.15 -1.21
C GLU A 124 24.20 12.65 -1.03
N ASP A 125 23.15 13.45 -0.89
CA ASP A 125 23.25 14.89 -0.63
C ASP A 125 23.96 15.19 0.70
N VAL A 126 23.60 14.50 1.78
CA VAL A 126 24.27 14.64 3.08
C VAL A 126 25.75 14.29 2.95
N SER A 127 26.09 13.22 2.23
CA SER A 127 27.49 12.82 2.02
C SER A 127 28.27 13.86 1.23
N ARG A 128 27.66 14.46 0.20
CA ARG A 128 28.29 15.52 -0.60
C ARG A 128 28.56 16.77 0.24
N VAL A 129 27.56 17.25 0.97
CA VAL A 129 27.68 18.45 1.82
C VAL A 129 28.72 18.24 2.92
N TYR A 130 28.79 17.05 3.50
CA TYR A 130 29.82 16.72 4.49
C TYR A 130 31.24 16.83 3.88
N GLY A 131 31.47 16.27 2.70
CA GLY A 131 32.76 16.36 2.01
C GLY A 131 33.12 17.78 1.58
N ASP A 132 32.14 18.59 1.20
CA ASP A 132 32.34 20.01 0.89
C ASP A 132 32.77 20.80 2.14
N ALA A 133 32.10 20.56 3.27
CA ALA A 133 32.45 21.18 4.54
C ALA A 133 33.83 20.75 5.04
N GLU A 134 34.21 19.47 4.89
CA GLU A 134 35.54 18.99 5.23
C GLU A 134 36.63 19.70 4.41
N ARG A 135 36.44 19.85 3.10
CA ARG A 135 37.36 20.60 2.24
C ARG A 135 37.48 22.06 2.67
N ALA A 136 36.37 22.73 2.91
CA ALA A 136 36.36 24.13 3.37
C ALA A 136 37.09 24.29 4.71
N PHE A 137 36.93 23.34 5.64
CA PHE A 137 37.64 23.35 6.92
C PHE A 137 39.17 23.26 6.75
N ILE A 138 39.62 22.33 5.89
CA ILE A 138 41.05 22.13 5.60
C ILE A 138 41.64 23.39 4.93
N GLU A 139 40.98 23.90 3.90
CA GLU A 139 41.42 25.08 3.14
C GLU A 139 41.49 26.32 4.03
N ALA A 140 40.46 26.56 4.86
CA ALA A 140 40.45 27.68 5.78
C ALA A 140 41.55 27.57 6.84
N THR A 141 41.78 26.36 7.38
CA THR A 141 42.87 26.12 8.34
C THR A 141 44.24 26.39 7.71
N GLN A 142 44.43 25.98 6.46
CA GLN A 142 45.66 26.21 5.72
C GLN A 142 45.86 27.71 5.44
N LEU A 143 44.82 28.41 4.98
CA LEU A 143 44.85 29.84 4.72
C LEU A 143 45.20 30.65 5.99
N ALA A 144 44.66 30.28 7.14
CA ALA A 144 44.98 30.92 8.41
C ALA A 144 46.47 30.75 8.78
N ARG A 145 47.06 29.56 8.53
CA ARG A 145 48.49 29.31 8.77
C ARG A 145 49.37 30.13 7.83
N ASP A 146 49.01 30.19 6.55
CA ASP A 146 49.77 30.93 5.55
C ASP A 146 49.72 32.44 5.83
N ALA A 147 48.54 32.96 6.18
CA ALA A 147 48.40 34.36 6.59
C ALA A 147 49.17 34.69 7.88
N GLN A 148 49.23 33.77 8.85
CA GLN A 148 50.04 33.94 10.06
C GLN A 148 51.53 34.01 9.72
N LYS A 149 52.02 33.11 8.87
CA LYS A 149 53.42 33.12 8.42
C LYS A 149 53.78 34.44 7.74
N ILE A 150 52.91 34.95 6.86
CA ILE A 150 53.09 36.27 6.22
C ILE A 150 53.15 37.37 7.28
N ALA A 151 52.22 37.39 8.24
CA ALA A 151 52.21 38.41 9.29
C ALA A 151 53.52 38.40 10.11
N ASP A 152 54.02 37.22 10.48
CA ASP A 152 55.26 37.05 11.24
C ASP A 152 56.49 37.48 10.44
N GLU A 153 56.57 37.10 9.16
CA GLU A 153 57.66 37.52 8.27
C GLU A 153 57.71 39.04 8.10
N LEU A 154 56.57 39.69 7.87
CA LEU A 154 56.50 41.14 7.71
C LEU A 154 56.81 41.89 9.02
N GLN A 155 56.40 41.33 10.17
CA GLN A 155 56.73 41.87 11.47
C GLN A 155 58.25 41.84 11.72
N ASN A 156 58.93 40.73 11.39
CA ASN A 156 60.38 40.63 11.49
C ASN A 156 61.10 41.65 10.58
N VAL A 157 60.58 41.91 9.38
CA VAL A 157 61.12 42.92 8.45
C VAL A 157 61.00 44.33 9.05
N LEU A 158 59.85 44.66 9.64
CA LEU A 158 59.63 45.96 10.30
C LEU A 158 60.60 46.18 11.46
N GLU A 159 60.83 45.16 12.28
CA GLU A 159 61.71 45.23 13.45
C GLU A 159 63.19 45.35 13.07
N GLY A 160 63.59 44.85 11.90
CA GLY A 160 64.98 44.88 11.41
C GLY A 160 65.35 46.07 10.51
N ALA A 161 64.39 46.90 10.09
CA ALA A 161 64.63 47.97 9.11
C ALA A 161 65.35 49.20 9.69
N HIS A 162 66.20 49.88 8.88
CA HIS A 162 66.83 51.17 9.24
C HIS A 162 65.83 52.34 9.10
N THR A 163 65.97 53.36 9.95
CA THR A 163 65.01 54.47 10.14
C THR A 163 64.60 55.20 8.86
N ASP A 164 65.46 55.30 7.85
CA ASP A 164 65.16 56.04 6.61
C ASP A 164 64.32 55.23 5.60
N THR A 165 64.27 53.90 5.72
CA THR A 165 63.46 53.00 4.87
C THR A 165 62.03 52.80 5.42
N ILE A 166 61.81 53.13 6.70
CA ILE A 166 60.57 52.84 7.44
C ILE A 166 59.39 53.73 7.01
N ALA A 167 59.62 54.97 6.56
CA ALA A 167 58.52 55.93 6.42
C ALA A 167 57.46 55.55 5.37
N ARG A 168 57.85 54.96 4.24
CA ARG A 168 56.92 54.56 3.17
C ARG A 168 56.61 53.07 3.21
N ASP A 169 57.63 52.22 3.35
CA ASP A 169 57.46 50.78 3.30
C ASP A 169 56.86 50.25 4.62
N GLY A 170 57.16 50.90 5.75
CA GLY A 170 56.58 50.54 7.04
C GLY A 170 55.05 50.65 7.09
N LEU A 171 54.48 51.71 6.49
CA LEU A 171 53.03 51.88 6.40
C LEU A 171 52.36 50.79 5.55
N LEU A 172 53.02 50.35 4.47
CA LEU A 172 52.51 49.27 3.61
C LEU A 172 52.59 47.92 4.32
N LEU A 173 53.70 47.64 5.01
CA LEU A 173 53.90 46.43 5.80
C LEU A 173 52.87 46.34 6.94
N ASP A 174 52.66 47.42 7.70
CA ASP A 174 51.65 47.49 8.77
C ASP A 174 50.23 47.26 8.26
N LYS A 175 49.89 47.81 7.10
CA LYS A 175 48.60 47.54 6.45
C LYS A 175 48.49 46.05 6.12
N THR A 176 49.53 45.48 5.50
CA THR A 176 49.52 44.08 5.06
C THR A 176 49.44 43.11 6.24
N ILE A 177 50.08 43.42 7.36
CA ILE A 177 49.95 42.66 8.62
C ILE A 177 48.51 42.72 9.16
N ARG A 178 47.88 43.90 9.13
CA ARG A 178 46.47 44.04 9.55
C ARG A 178 45.53 43.24 8.64
N ASP A 179 45.76 43.28 7.33
CA ASP A 179 44.97 42.52 6.36
C ASP A 179 45.17 41.02 6.58
N ALA A 180 46.40 40.54 6.79
CA ALA A 180 46.69 39.15 7.11
C ALA A 180 46.00 38.71 8.42
N LYS A 181 46.02 39.54 9.46
CA LYS A 181 45.26 39.29 10.72
C LYS A 181 43.75 39.25 10.50
N ALA A 182 43.21 40.04 9.57
CA ALA A 182 41.81 39.94 9.20
C ALA A 182 41.52 38.60 8.49
N THR A 183 42.33 38.21 7.52
CA THR A 183 42.23 36.91 6.83
C THR A 183 42.28 35.73 7.80
N ILE A 184 43.14 35.75 8.83
CA ILE A 184 43.19 34.71 9.87
C ILE A 184 41.85 34.60 10.59
N ARG A 185 41.25 35.72 11.00
CA ARG A 185 39.95 35.72 11.70
C ARG A 185 38.83 35.21 10.82
N ASP A 186 38.81 35.62 9.56
CA ASP A 186 37.80 35.18 8.60
C ASP A 186 37.93 33.67 8.32
N ALA A 187 39.15 33.19 8.12
CA ALA A 187 39.44 31.77 7.93
C ALA A 187 39.07 30.94 9.16
N GLN A 188 39.34 31.42 10.37
CA GLN A 188 38.88 30.76 11.61
C GLN A 188 37.36 30.68 11.70
N LYS A 189 36.64 31.72 11.27
CA LYS A 189 35.18 31.71 11.22
C LYS A 189 34.67 30.67 10.22
N VAL A 190 35.24 30.62 9.01
CA VAL A 190 34.89 29.61 8.00
C VAL A 190 35.15 28.19 8.51
N ALA A 191 36.28 27.96 9.19
CA ALA A 191 36.57 26.67 9.79
C ALA A 191 35.56 26.31 10.91
N ALA A 192 35.15 27.26 11.73
CA ALA A 192 34.12 27.03 12.74
C ALA A 192 32.76 26.68 12.11
N ASP A 193 32.34 27.43 11.10
CA ASP A 193 31.08 27.20 10.38
C ASP A 193 31.08 25.84 9.67
N ALA A 194 32.18 25.50 8.97
CA ALA A 194 32.35 24.20 8.32
C ALA A 194 32.26 23.03 9.32
N LYS A 195 32.79 23.21 10.53
CA LYS A 195 32.68 22.20 11.59
C LYS A 195 31.24 21.99 12.05
N VAL A 196 30.48 23.06 12.23
CA VAL A 196 29.06 22.97 12.58
C VAL A 196 28.30 22.19 11.50
N ILE A 197 28.56 22.49 10.22
CA ILE A 197 27.93 21.77 9.10
C ILE A 197 28.29 20.27 9.13
N MET A 198 29.56 19.92 9.37
CA MET A 198 29.97 18.51 9.49
C MET A 198 29.24 17.79 10.63
N ASP A 199 29.13 18.41 11.80
CA ASP A 199 28.42 17.85 12.96
C ASP A 199 26.92 17.66 12.67
N ASP A 200 26.29 18.65 12.03
CA ASP A 200 24.89 18.58 11.61
C ASP A 200 24.65 17.49 10.58
N MET A 201 25.53 17.35 9.58
CA MET A 201 25.45 16.31 8.55
C MET A 201 25.66 14.91 9.13
N GLN A 202 26.56 14.76 10.11
CA GLN A 202 26.73 13.49 10.82
C GLN A 202 25.45 13.10 11.58
N SER A 203 24.81 14.06 12.25
CA SER A 203 23.51 13.86 12.90
C SER A 203 22.43 13.47 11.90
N ALA A 204 22.32 14.19 10.76
CA ALA A 204 21.38 13.89 9.69
C ALA A 204 21.60 12.50 9.09
N GLY A 205 22.85 12.14 8.78
CA GLY A 205 23.22 10.82 8.26
C GLY A 205 22.86 9.69 9.22
N SER A 206 23.01 9.89 10.53
CA SER A 206 22.60 8.90 11.53
C SER A 206 21.07 8.67 11.54
N LYS A 207 20.28 9.73 11.34
CA LYS A 207 18.81 9.66 11.27
C LYS A 207 18.37 8.97 9.97
N LEU A 208 18.97 9.33 8.84
CA LEU A 208 18.71 8.68 7.55
C LEU A 208 19.03 7.19 7.60
N THR A 209 20.15 6.81 8.20
CA THR A 209 20.50 5.38 8.38
C THR A 209 19.45 4.62 9.18
N LYS A 210 18.90 5.22 10.23
CA LYS A 210 17.81 4.61 11.01
C LYS A 210 16.53 4.51 10.19
N PHE A 211 16.20 5.55 9.44
CA PHE A 211 15.03 5.59 8.57
C PHE A 211 15.09 4.50 7.48
N ILE A 212 16.21 4.39 6.76
CA ILE A 212 16.42 3.35 5.75
C ILE A 212 16.29 1.96 6.37
N LYS A 213 16.88 1.72 7.55
CA LYS A 213 16.72 0.43 8.25
C LYS A 213 15.27 0.10 8.60
N LEU A 214 14.44 1.09 8.91
CA LEU A 214 13.00 0.89 9.15
C LEU A 214 12.22 0.57 7.86
N LEU A 215 12.71 1.03 6.70
CA LEU A 215 12.09 0.73 5.41
C LEU A 215 12.54 -0.63 4.84
N THR A 216 13.74 -1.09 5.16
CA THR A 216 14.35 -2.30 4.57
C THR A 216 14.32 -3.54 5.48
N GLY A 217 13.97 -3.40 6.76
CA GLY A 217 14.00 -4.47 7.76
C GLY A 217 12.61 -4.83 8.26
#